data_AF-A0A6G3BD46-F1
#
_entry.id   AF-A0A6G3BD46-F1
#
_cell.length_a   1.000
_cell.length_b   1.000
_cell.length_c   1.000
_cell.angle_alpha   90.00
_cell.angle_beta   90.00
_cell.angle_gamma   90.00
#
_symmetry.space_group_name_H-M   'P 1'
#
loop_
_entity.id
_entity.type
_entity.pdbx_description
1 polymer ?
#
loop_
_entity_poly.entity_id
_entity_poly.type
_entity_poly.pdbx_seq_one_letter_code
_entity_poly.pdbx_strand_id
1 'polypeptide(L)'
;MSLTNHQETTVTVTAVASVGSQVHADGTSGFIDQTKHPSWWSPDVPPPRVGDRLHAVVLDDSRTPPRLSALREDIEIARVLRSDG
;
A
#
# COMPACT_ATOMS: atom_id res chain seq x y z
N MET A 1 -4.14 2.25 15.63
CA MET A 1 -4.15 3.62 15.05
C MET A 1 -4.83 3.54 13.70
N SER A 2 -5.52 4.58 13.23
CA SER A 2 -6.11 4.59 11.89
C SER A 2 -5.06 4.96 10.86
N LEU A 3 -5.12 4.35 9.68
CA LEU A 3 -4.38 4.78 8.50
C LEU A 3 -4.98 6.09 8.00
N THR A 4 -4.16 7.10 7.73
CA THR A 4 -4.61 8.43 7.23
C THR A 4 -4.02 8.74 5.86
N ASN A 5 -4.70 9.52 5.03
CA ASN A 5 -4.22 9.87 3.68
C ASN A 5 -2.79 10.41 3.68
N HIS A 6 -2.03 9.99 2.67
CA HIS A 6 -0.62 10.34 2.44
C HIS A 6 0.35 9.83 3.51
N GLN A 7 -0.13 9.07 4.51
CA GLN A 7 0.74 8.43 5.49
C GLN A 7 1.55 7.31 4.83
N GLU A 8 2.88 7.40 4.90
CA GLU A 8 3.76 6.29 4.62
C GLU A 8 3.79 5.33 5.81
N THR A 9 3.75 4.02 5.55
CA THR A 9 3.85 2.99 6.57
C THR A 9 4.44 1.70 6.01
N THR A 10 4.99 0.87 6.90
CA THR A 10 5.37 -0.51 6.55
C THR A 10 4.20 -1.43 6.81
N VAL A 11 3.74 -2.13 5.77
CA VAL A 11 2.64 -3.08 5.87
C VAL A 11 3.14 -4.51 5.74
N THR A 12 2.41 -5.45 6.34
CA THR A 12 2.63 -6.89 6.13
C THR A 12 1.49 -7.46 5.30
N VAL A 13 1.79 -8.20 4.24
CA VAL A 13 0.78 -8.90 3.43
C VAL A 13 0.18 -10.05 4.23
N THR A 14 -1.14 -10.07 4.39
CA THR A 14 -1.85 -11.09 5.16
C THR A 14 -2.66 -12.05 4.28
N ALA A 15 -3.06 -11.61 3.09
CA ALA A 15 -3.70 -12.44 2.07
C ALA A 15 -3.42 -11.90 0.67
N VAL A 16 -3.40 -12.78 -0.33
CA VAL A 16 -3.21 -12.43 -1.74
C VAL A 16 -4.39 -12.96 -2.54
N ALA A 17 -4.93 -12.14 -3.42
CA ALA A 17 -6.02 -12.45 -4.34
C ALA A 17 -5.64 -12.04 -5.78
N SER A 18 -6.44 -12.45 -6.76
CA SER A 18 -6.21 -12.08 -8.16
C SER A 18 -6.24 -10.56 -8.38
N VAL A 19 -7.04 -9.84 -7.59
CA VAL A 19 -7.28 -8.39 -7.72
C VAL A 19 -6.33 -7.52 -6.88
N GLY A 20 -5.49 -8.12 -6.03
CA GLY A 20 -4.64 -7.37 -5.11
C GLY A 20 -4.31 -8.15 -3.85
N SER A 21 -3.86 -7.45 -2.82
CA SER A 21 -3.42 -8.05 -1.56
C SER A 21 -4.02 -7.32 -0.36
N GLN A 22 -4.46 -8.11 0.62
CA GLN A 22 -4.79 -7.59 1.94
C GLN A 22 -3.50 -7.41 2.73
N VAL A 23 -3.41 -6.30 3.44
CA VAL A 23 -2.25 -5.95 4.25
C VAL A 23 -2.66 -5.53 5.65
N HIS A 24 -1.72 -5.53 6.57
CA HIS A 24 -1.91 -5.09 7.94
C HIS A 24 -0.78 -4.15 8.39
N ALA A 25 -1.14 -3.03 9.01
CA ALA A 25 -0.22 -2.09 9.64
C ALA A 25 -0.87 -1.40 10.83
N ASP A 26 -0.11 -1.19 11.90
CA ASP A 26 -0.52 -0.40 13.07
C ASP A 26 -1.87 -0.80 13.70
N GLY A 27 -2.18 -2.10 13.65
CA GLY A 27 -3.43 -2.69 14.15
C GLY A 27 -4.61 -2.57 13.18
N THR A 28 -4.41 -2.05 11.97
CA THR A 28 -5.44 -1.79 10.97
C THR A 28 -5.19 -2.59 9.69
N SER A 29 -6.25 -3.16 9.13
CA SER A 29 -6.22 -3.82 7.83
C SER A 29 -6.33 -2.81 6.69
N GLY A 30 -5.55 -3.01 5.64
CA GLY A 30 -5.55 -2.23 4.40
C GLY A 30 -5.64 -3.13 3.17
N PHE A 31 -5.74 -2.52 1.99
CA PHE A 31 -5.70 -3.24 0.72
C PHE A 31 -4.85 -2.52 -0.31
N ILE A 32 -4.02 -3.27 -1.02
CA ILE A 32 -3.24 -2.82 -2.18
C ILE A 32 -3.83 -3.50 -3.42
N ASP A 33 -4.41 -2.71 -4.32
CA ASP A 33 -4.86 -3.21 -5.63
C ASP A 33 -3.66 -3.73 -6.43
N GLN A 34 -3.87 -4.74 -7.29
CA GLN A 34 -2.77 -5.37 -8.05
C GLN A 34 -1.94 -4.34 -8.83
N THR A 35 -2.60 -3.32 -9.40
CA THR A 35 -1.97 -2.24 -10.17
C THR A 35 -1.17 -1.26 -9.31
N LYS A 36 -1.36 -1.30 -7.98
CA LYS A 36 -0.63 -0.51 -6.98
C LYS A 36 0.50 -1.31 -6.33
N HIS A 37 0.79 -2.51 -6.84
CA HIS A 37 1.99 -3.28 -6.50
C HIS A 37 3.02 -3.21 -7.63
N PRO A 38 4.34 -3.05 -7.36
CA PRO A 38 5.34 -2.89 -8.42
C PRO A 38 5.46 -4.08 -9.38
N SER A 39 5.17 -5.30 -8.92
CA SER A 39 5.19 -6.51 -9.77
C SER A 39 4.19 -6.49 -10.92
N TRP A 40 3.19 -5.60 -10.88
CA TRP A 40 2.27 -5.41 -12.00
C TRP A 40 2.95 -4.71 -13.17
N TRP A 41 3.92 -3.85 -12.89
CA TRP A 41 4.59 -3.00 -13.87
C TRP A 41 6.00 -3.46 -14.23
N SER A 42 6.62 -4.29 -13.39
CA SER A 42 7.97 -4.81 -13.61
C SER A 42 8.02 -6.31 -13.40
N PRO A 43 8.43 -7.11 -14.41
CA PRO A 43 8.58 -8.55 -14.27
C PRO A 43 9.75 -8.95 -13.36
N ASP A 44 10.67 -8.02 -13.07
CA ASP A 44 11.81 -8.25 -12.18
C ASP A 44 11.40 -8.19 -10.71
N VAL A 45 10.21 -7.66 -10.39
CA VAL A 45 9.68 -7.65 -9.03
C VAL A 45 8.76 -8.85 -8.85
N PRO A 46 9.04 -9.73 -7.86
CA PRO A 46 8.18 -10.87 -7.61
C PRO A 46 6.77 -10.43 -7.17
N PRO A 47 5.71 -11.19 -7.52
CA PRO A 47 4.37 -10.97 -6.99
C PRO A 47 4.36 -11.04 -5.45
N PRO A 48 3.42 -10.33 -4.79
CA PRO A 48 3.34 -10.31 -3.33
C PRO A 48 3.01 -11.70 -2.77
N ARG A 49 3.57 -12.01 -1.60
CA ARG A 49 3.34 -13.23 -0.85
C ARG A 49 2.90 -12.91 0.57
N VAL A 50 2.11 -13.80 1.16
CA VAL A 50 1.75 -13.68 2.58
C VAL A 50 3.02 -13.68 3.43
N GLY A 51 3.13 -12.70 4.33
CA GLY A 51 4.29 -12.46 5.17
C GLY A 51 5.27 -11.42 4.61
N ASP A 52 5.14 -11.01 3.34
CA ASP A 52 5.99 -9.95 2.78
C ASP A 52 5.77 -8.63 3.50
N ARG A 53 6.86 -7.90 3.73
CA ARG A 53 6.82 -6.52 4.25
C ARG A 53 7.02 -5.54 3.10
N LEU A 54 6.07 -4.64 2.93
CA LEU A 54 6.09 -3.64 1.87
C LEU A 54 6.13 -2.25 2.48
N HIS A 55 6.93 -1.35 1.89
CA HIS A 55 6.82 0.08 2.14
C HIS A 55 5.68 0.62 1.27
N ALA A 56 4.68 1.23 1.90
CA ALA A 56 3.47 1.66 1.21
C ALA A 56 3.00 3.02 1.71
N VAL A 57 2.10 3.63 0.96
CA VAL A 57 1.43 4.87 1.31
C VAL A 57 -0.08 4.72 1.24
N VAL A 58 -0.79 5.38 2.15
CA VAL A 58 -2.25 5.44 2.16
C VAL A 58 -2.72 6.43 1.09
N LEU A 59 -3.50 5.95 0.13
CA LEU A 59 -4.09 6.74 -0.94
C LEU A 59 -5.49 7.25 -0.61
N ASP A 60 -6.28 6.43 0.09
CA ASP A 60 -7.67 6.74 0.42
C ASP A 60 -8.08 6.02 1.72
N ASP A 61 -8.10 6.78 2.81
CA ASP A 61 -8.51 6.36 4.16
C ASP A 61 -10.03 6.31 4.36
N SER A 62 -10.81 6.84 3.42
CA SER A 62 -12.28 6.79 3.48
C SER A 62 -12.85 5.43 3.08
N ARG A 63 -12.04 4.60 2.42
CA ARG A 63 -12.41 3.26 1.93
C ARG A 63 -12.31 2.24 3.06
N THR A 64 -13.12 1.17 2.99
CA THR A 64 -13.08 0.06 3.96
C THR A 64 -12.80 -1.27 3.25
N PRO A 65 -11.61 -1.87 3.42
CA PRO A 65 -10.44 -1.32 4.08
C PRO A 65 -9.80 -0.14 3.31
N PRO A 66 -8.98 0.72 3.97
CA PRO A 66 -8.23 1.79 3.31
C PRO A 66 -7.41 1.29 2.13
N ARG A 67 -7.23 2.15 1.12
CA ARG A 67 -6.47 1.83 -0.08
C ARG A 67 -5.05 2.35 0.05
N LEU A 68 -4.10 1.47 -0.27
CA LEU A 68 -2.68 1.78 -0.22
C LEU A 68 -2.01 1.47 -1.56
N SER A 69 -0.82 2.06 -1.72
CA SER A 69 0.07 1.76 -2.84
C SER A 69 1.49 1.51 -2.38
N ALA A 70 2.13 0.53 -3.00
CA ALA A 70 3.56 0.24 -2.86
C ALA A 70 4.37 0.79 -4.05
N LEU A 71 3.75 1.60 -4.92
CA LEU A 71 4.46 2.23 -6.03
C LEU A 71 5.31 3.40 -5.52
N ARG A 72 6.55 3.46 -6.01
CA ARG A 72 7.48 4.53 -5.68
C ARG A 72 6.93 5.91 -6.05
N GLU A 73 6.30 6.04 -7.20
CA GLU A 73 5.72 7.30 -7.68
C GLU A 73 4.61 7.82 -6.74
N ASP A 74 3.68 6.94 -6.33
CA ASP A 74 2.62 7.31 -5.39
C ASP A 74 3.20 7.76 -4.02
N ILE A 75 4.26 7.09 -3.55
CA ILE A 75 4.97 7.47 -2.33
C ILE A 75 5.64 8.85 -2.47
N GLU A 76 6.29 9.12 -3.61
CA GLU A 76 6.92 10.41 -3.88
C GLU A 76 5.88 11.55 -3.96
N ILE A 77 4.73 11.33 -4.62
CA ILE A 77 3.62 12.29 -4.67
C ILE A 77 3.09 12.58 -3.26
N ALA A 78 2.86 11.56 -2.45
CA ALA A 78 2.35 11.73 -1.09
C ALA A 78 3.32 12.50 -0.18
N ARG A 79 4.65 12.34 -0.37
CA ARG A 79 5.67 13.14 0.35
C ARG A 79 5.57 14.62 0.01
N VAL A 80 5.33 14.96 -1.26
CA VAL A 80 5.12 16.35 -1.70
C VAL A 80 3.85 16.90 -1.04
N LEU A 81 2.73 16.18 -1.15
CA LEU A 81 1.45 16.61 -0.57
C LEU A 81 1.50 16.81 0.96
N ARG A 82 2.33 16.03 1.66
CA ARG A 82 2.58 16.20 3.10
C ARG A 82 3.47 17.41 3.44
N SER A 83 4.32 17.83 2.52
CA SER A 83 5.24 18.95 2.72
C SER A 83 4.59 20.30 2.41
N ASP A 84 3.52 20.28 1.60
CA ASP A 84 2.76 21.47 1.18
C ASP A 84 1.61 21.85 2.14
N GLY A 85 1.38 21.07 3.21
CA GLY A 85 0.35 21.30 4.24
C GLY A 85 0.93 21.72 5.58
#